data_AF-A0A3M6VQ24-F1
#
_entry.id   AF-A0A3M6VQ24-F1
#
_cell.length_a   1.000
_cell.length_b   1.000
_cell.length_c   1.000
_cell.angle_alpha   90.00
_cell.angle_beta   90.00
_cell.angle_gamma   90.00
#
_symmetry.space_group_name_H-M   'P 1'
#
loop_
_entity.id
_entity.type
_entity.pdbx_description
1 polymer ?
#
loop_
_entity_poly.entity_id
_entity_poly.type
_entity_poly.pdbx_seq_one_letter_code
_entity_poly.pdbx_strand_id
1 'polypeptide(L)'
;MGVTKEILSAGTGPTPTKGASVTVHCTGYGKNRDLQEKFWSTKDPGQTPFTFNIGLQQVIKGWDEGVLGMKLGETARLTCTPDYAYGAGGFPAWGYPFYSDIECLYTYYFCTIQPNSVLIFEVELLKIE
;
A
#
# COMPACT_ATOMS: atom_id res chain seq x y z
N MET A 1 -16.06 -2.27 7.68
CA MET A 1 -14.95 -1.29 7.63
C MET A 1 -14.29 -1.47 6.27
N GLY A 2 -13.75 -0.42 5.65
CA GLY A 2 -13.42 -0.44 4.22
C GLY A 2 -12.12 0.28 3.88
N VAL A 3 -12.04 0.79 2.66
CA VAL A 3 -11.05 1.79 2.26
C VAL A 3 -11.70 3.16 2.11
N THR A 4 -11.06 4.18 2.67
CA THR A 4 -11.43 5.58 2.46
C THR A 4 -10.42 6.20 1.50
N LYS A 5 -10.91 6.81 0.41
CA LYS A 5 -10.08 7.53 -0.55
C LYS A 5 -10.22 9.04 -0.36
N GLU A 6 -9.10 9.73 -0.18
CA GLU A 6 -8.98 11.18 -0.19
C GLU A 6 -8.11 11.59 -1.37
N ILE A 7 -8.57 12.52 -2.21
CA ILE A 7 -7.81 12.99 -3.37
C ILE A 7 -6.85 14.08 -2.92
N LEU A 8 -5.54 13.84 -3.05
CA LEU A 8 -4.49 14.82 -2.75
C LEU A 8 -4.20 15.69 -3.98
N SER A 9 -4.22 15.09 -5.17
CA SER A 9 -4.08 15.77 -6.46
C SER A 9 -4.97 15.08 -7.49
N ALA A 10 -5.80 15.84 -8.20
CA ALA A 10 -6.73 15.28 -9.16
C ALA A 10 -6.02 14.86 -10.47
N GLY A 11 -6.31 13.65 -10.94
CA GLY A 11 -5.92 13.20 -12.28
C GLY A 11 -6.92 13.65 -13.34
N THR A 12 -6.45 13.84 -14.57
CA THR A 12 -7.28 14.25 -15.72
C THR A 12 -7.52 13.14 -16.73
N GLY A 13 -6.80 12.02 -16.62
CA GLY A 13 -6.92 10.92 -17.57
C GLY A 13 -8.06 9.93 -17.23
N PRO A 14 -8.11 8.80 -17.95
CA PRO A 14 -9.16 7.80 -17.78
C PRO A 14 -9.08 7.10 -16.42
N THR A 15 -10.21 6.54 -15.99
CA THR A 15 -10.30 5.63 -14.84
C THR A 15 -10.01 4.21 -15.30
N PRO A 16 -9.22 3.41 -14.56
CA PRO A 16 -8.92 2.04 -14.93
C PRO A 16 -10.18 1.17 -14.85
N THR A 17 -10.22 0.10 -15.65
CA THR A 17 -11.30 -0.88 -15.61
C THR A 17 -10.82 -2.17 -14.98
N LYS A 18 -11.75 -2.98 -14.45
CA LYS A 18 -11.42 -4.28 -13.85
C LYS A 18 -10.65 -5.14 -14.85
N GLY A 19 -9.49 -5.65 -14.43
CA GLY A 19 -8.58 -6.45 -15.23
C GLY A 19 -7.47 -5.66 -15.92
N ALA A 20 -7.53 -4.33 -15.94
CA ALA A 20 -6.48 -3.48 -16.53
C ALA A 20 -5.16 -3.61 -15.75
N SER A 21 -4.05 -3.50 -16.45
CA SER A 21 -2.71 -3.41 -15.85
C SER A 21 -2.47 -1.95 -15.45
N VAL A 22 -2.17 -1.71 -14.18
CA VAL A 22 -1.93 -0.36 -13.66
C VAL A 22 -0.55 -0.26 -13.05
N THR A 23 0.14 0.85 -13.30
CA THR A 23 1.43 1.18 -12.69
C THR A 23 1.28 2.36 -11.76
N VAL A 24 1.75 2.21 -10.52
CA VAL A 24 1.63 3.24 -9.49
C VAL A 24 2.96 3.56 -8.82
N HIS A 25 3.11 4.81 -8.40
CA HIS A 25 3.97 5.13 -7.27
C HIS A 25 3.16 5.01 -5.99
N CYS A 26 3.77 4.48 -4.95
CA CYS A 26 3.16 4.40 -3.63
C CYS A 26 4.17 4.67 -2.50
N THR A 27 3.67 5.30 -1.43
CA THR A 27 4.30 5.34 -0.11
C THR A 27 3.32 4.82 0.94
N GLY A 28 3.77 3.89 1.78
CA GLY A 28 2.99 3.27 2.85
C GLY A 28 3.38 3.78 4.24
N TYR A 29 2.38 4.04 5.07
CA TYR A 29 2.47 4.53 6.45
C TYR A 29 1.65 3.66 7.40
N GLY A 30 2.02 3.67 8.69
CA GLY A 30 1.41 2.82 9.72
C GLY A 30 2.40 1.89 10.41
N LYS A 31 3.71 2.13 10.25
CA LYS A 31 4.72 1.35 10.95
C LYS A 31 4.51 1.48 12.45
N ASN A 32 4.68 0.39 13.20
CA ASN A 32 4.48 0.39 14.66
C ASN A 32 3.11 0.91 15.15
N ARG A 33 2.08 0.86 14.31
CA ARG A 33 0.75 1.47 14.55
C ARG A 33 0.76 3.01 14.60
N ASP A 34 1.85 3.65 14.17
CA ASP A 34 1.93 5.08 13.94
C ASP A 34 1.64 5.37 12.45
N LEU A 35 0.51 6.02 12.19
CA LEU A 35 0.06 6.39 10.84
C LEU A 35 0.92 7.49 10.20
N GLN A 36 1.86 8.09 10.93
CA GLN A 36 2.83 9.06 10.41
C GLN A 36 4.18 8.39 10.06
N GLU A 37 4.44 7.19 10.58
CA GLU A 37 5.69 6.49 10.33
C GLU A 37 5.62 5.72 9.00
N LYS A 38 6.49 6.11 8.05
CA LYS A 38 6.67 5.42 6.77
C LYS A 38 7.30 4.05 6.99
N PHE A 39 6.72 3.00 6.40
CA PHE A 39 7.38 1.68 6.32
C PHE A 39 7.98 1.39 4.94
N TRP A 40 7.51 2.06 3.87
CA TRP A 40 8.00 1.84 2.51
C TRP A 40 7.63 2.93 1.52
N SER A 41 8.45 3.13 0.49
CA SER A 41 8.08 3.86 -0.71
C SER A 41 8.71 3.29 -1.98
N THR A 42 7.94 3.23 -3.06
CA THR A 42 8.47 3.03 -4.43
C THR A 42 9.37 4.17 -4.92
N LYS A 43 9.39 5.31 -4.20
CA LYS A 43 10.26 6.46 -4.49
C LYS A 43 11.60 6.39 -3.73
N ASP A 44 11.79 5.38 -2.87
CA ASP A 44 13.06 5.17 -2.17
C ASP A 44 14.15 4.67 -3.15
N PRO A 45 15.44 4.96 -2.90
CA PRO A 45 16.52 4.57 -3.81
C PRO A 45 16.54 3.07 -4.12
N GLY A 46 16.65 2.73 -5.40
CA GLY A 46 16.68 1.34 -5.88
C GLY A 46 15.31 0.66 -6.02
N GLN A 47 14.21 1.34 -5.67
CA GLN A 47 12.85 0.89 -5.93
C GLN A 47 12.35 1.41 -7.29
N THR A 48 11.34 0.74 -7.84
CA THR A 48 10.67 1.11 -9.07
C THR A 48 9.15 1.21 -8.85
N PRO A 49 8.40 1.88 -9.75
CA PRO A 49 6.94 1.83 -9.73
C PRO A 49 6.43 0.39 -9.71
N PHE A 50 5.32 0.18 -9.00
CA PHE A 50 4.73 -1.15 -8.85
C PHE A 50 3.61 -1.33 -9.89
N THR A 51 3.63 -2.44 -10.61
CA THR A 51 2.63 -2.79 -11.62
C THR A 51 1.85 -4.03 -11.20
N PHE A 52 0.53 -3.99 -11.33
CA PHE A 52 -0.36 -5.09 -10.99
C PHE A 52 -1.68 -4.97 -11.78
N ASN A 53 -2.45 -6.07 -11.83
CA ASN A 53 -3.75 -6.06 -12.48
C ASN A 53 -4.85 -5.73 -11.47
N ILE A 54 -5.62 -4.68 -11.74
CA ILE A 54 -6.63 -4.15 -10.81
C ILE A 54 -7.94 -4.96 -10.86
N GLY A 55 -8.60 -5.09 -9.72
CA GLY A 55 -9.89 -5.79 -9.57
C GLY A 55 -9.78 -7.31 -9.64
N LEU A 56 -8.57 -7.87 -9.53
CA LEU A 56 -8.31 -9.31 -9.57
C LEU A 56 -7.80 -9.86 -8.23
N GLN A 57 -7.88 -9.08 -7.14
CA GLN A 57 -7.43 -9.48 -5.79
C GLN A 57 -5.95 -9.92 -5.75
N GLN A 58 -5.11 -9.35 -6.63
CA GLN A 58 -3.65 -9.57 -6.61
C GLN A 58 -2.95 -8.75 -5.53
N VAL A 59 -3.61 -7.72 -5.03
CA VAL A 59 -3.16 -6.81 -3.97
C VAL A 59 -4.19 -6.78 -2.84
N ILE A 60 -3.87 -6.09 -1.73
CA ILE A 60 -4.83 -5.88 -0.65
C ILE A 60 -6.11 -5.22 -1.17
N LYS A 61 -7.27 -5.56 -0.59
CA LYS A 61 -8.58 -5.07 -1.06
C LYS A 61 -8.68 -3.55 -1.11
N GLY A 62 -8.03 -2.86 -0.17
CA GLY A 62 -8.00 -1.41 -0.15
C GLY A 62 -7.33 -0.79 -1.38
N TRP A 63 -6.32 -1.44 -1.94
CA TRP A 63 -5.75 -1.03 -3.22
C TRP A 63 -6.64 -1.42 -4.38
N ASP A 64 -7.17 -2.65 -4.35
CA ASP A 64 -8.00 -3.19 -5.43
C ASP A 64 -9.25 -2.32 -5.67
N GLU A 65 -9.89 -1.85 -4.60
CA GLU A 65 -11.06 -0.97 -4.66
C GLU A 65 -10.67 0.53 -4.76
N GLY A 66 -9.63 0.95 -4.03
CA GLY A 66 -9.23 2.35 -3.96
C GLY A 66 -8.67 2.87 -5.29
N VAL A 67 -7.78 2.10 -5.92
CA VAL A 67 -7.14 2.47 -7.19
C VAL A 67 -8.11 2.33 -8.37
N LEU A 68 -9.06 1.40 -8.30
CA LEU A 68 -10.12 1.27 -9.32
C LEU A 68 -10.97 2.54 -9.44
N GLY A 69 -11.11 3.32 -8.35
CA GLY A 69 -11.80 4.60 -8.33
C GLY A 69 -10.93 5.81 -8.68
N MET A 70 -9.64 5.65 -8.99
CA MET A 70 -8.72 6.76 -9.32
C MET A 70 -8.78 7.13 -10.80
N LYS A 71 -8.29 8.33 -11.14
CA LYS A 71 -7.99 8.73 -12.51
C LYS A 71 -6.50 8.66 -12.80
N LEU A 72 -6.13 8.40 -14.05
CA LEU A 72 -4.74 8.50 -14.48
C LEU A 72 -4.18 9.89 -14.16
N GLY A 73 -3.02 9.93 -13.52
CA GLY A 73 -2.37 11.13 -12.97
C GLY A 73 -2.88 11.59 -11.61
N GLU A 74 -3.84 10.89 -11.00
CA GLU A 74 -4.34 11.19 -9.65
C GLU A 74 -3.34 10.74 -8.59
N THR A 75 -3.16 11.57 -7.56
CA THR A 75 -2.54 11.17 -6.30
C THR A 75 -3.62 11.15 -5.23
N ALA A 76 -3.81 10.00 -4.59
CA ALA A 76 -4.82 9.81 -3.55
C ALA A 76 -4.23 9.15 -2.31
N ARG A 77 -4.75 9.54 -1.15
CA ARG A 77 -4.52 8.87 0.12
C ARG A 77 -5.61 7.83 0.37
N LEU A 78 -5.20 6.59 0.52
CA LEU A 78 -6.04 5.43 0.81
C LEU A 78 -5.84 5.00 2.27
N THR A 79 -6.85 5.24 3.10
CA THR A 79 -6.86 4.74 4.48
C THR A 79 -7.57 3.40 4.51
N CYS A 80 -6.79 2.34 4.76
CA CYS A 80 -7.26 0.96 4.72
C CYS A 80 -7.46 0.44 6.15
N THR A 81 -8.68 0.06 6.46
CA THR A 81 -8.98 -0.68 7.69
C THR A 81 -8.38 -2.08 7.64
N PRO A 82 -8.19 -2.78 8.78
CA PRO A 82 -7.39 -4.00 8.78
C PRO A 82 -7.92 -5.09 7.86
N ASP A 83 -9.24 -5.26 7.75
CA ASP A 83 -9.91 -6.21 6.85
C ASP A 83 -9.73 -5.89 5.35
N TYR A 84 -9.31 -4.67 5.05
CA TYR A 84 -8.94 -4.18 3.71
C TYR A 84 -7.42 -4.08 3.50
N ALA A 85 -6.63 -4.38 4.53
CA ALA A 85 -5.18 -4.46 4.51
C ALA A 85 -4.72 -5.91 4.76
N TYR A 86 -4.03 -6.18 5.88
CA TYR A 86 -3.45 -7.48 6.22
C TYR A 86 -4.16 -8.23 7.36
N GLY A 87 -5.26 -7.68 7.86
CA GLY A 87 -6.14 -8.32 8.84
C GLY A 87 -5.47 -8.72 10.15
N ALA A 88 -6.04 -9.74 10.80
CA ALA A 88 -5.55 -10.26 12.07
C ALA A 88 -4.20 -11.01 11.95
N GLY A 89 -3.77 -11.35 10.73
CA GLY A 89 -2.47 -11.98 10.51
C GLY A 89 -1.31 -10.99 10.49
N GLY A 90 -1.57 -9.70 10.21
CA GLY A 90 -0.51 -8.76 9.91
C GLY A 90 0.28 -9.20 8.68
N PHE A 91 1.48 -8.65 8.49
CA PHE A 91 2.34 -9.07 7.38
C PHE A 91 3.83 -9.09 7.77
N PRO A 92 4.39 -10.30 8.01
CA PRO A 92 5.75 -10.45 8.53
C PRO A 92 6.84 -10.24 7.48
N ALA A 93 6.52 -10.35 6.19
CA ALA A 93 7.50 -10.27 5.10
C ALA A 93 8.05 -8.86 4.82
N TRP A 94 7.50 -7.81 5.46
CA TRP A 94 8.08 -6.45 5.40
C TRP A 94 9.23 -6.23 6.38
N GLY A 95 9.47 -7.20 7.28
CA GLY A 95 10.70 -7.24 8.05
C GLY A 95 11.88 -7.48 7.12
N TYR A 96 12.91 -6.63 7.20
CA TYR A 96 14.13 -6.74 6.40
C TYR A 96 14.68 -8.18 6.36
N PRO A 97 15.28 -8.60 5.24
CA PRO A 97 15.88 -9.92 5.14
C PRO A 97 17.12 -10.01 6.04
N PHE A 98 17.21 -11.10 6.81
CA PHE A 98 18.43 -11.69 7.37
C PHE A 98 19.21 -10.87 8.42
N TYR A 99 18.94 -11.11 9.70
CA TYR A 99 19.98 -11.23 10.72
C TYR A 99 19.62 -12.36 11.69
N SER A 100 20.57 -13.24 11.97
CA SER A 100 20.42 -14.51 12.70
C SER A 100 20.61 -14.39 14.21
N ASP A 101 20.42 -13.20 14.80
CA ASP A 101 20.79 -12.94 16.19
C ASP A 101 19.56 -12.72 17.09
N ILE A 102 19.61 -13.19 18.33
CA ILE A 102 18.49 -13.22 19.29
C ILE A 102 17.97 -11.81 19.69
N GLU A 103 18.77 -10.75 19.55
CA GLU A 103 18.28 -9.35 19.68
C GLU A 103 17.27 -8.96 18.59
N CYS A 104 17.23 -9.71 17.49
CA CYS A 104 16.38 -9.45 16.36
C CYS A 104 14.89 -9.71 16.65
N LEU A 105 14.50 -10.48 17.68
CA LEU A 105 13.08 -10.73 17.96
C LEU A 105 12.30 -9.45 18.35
N TYR A 106 12.93 -8.52 19.07
CA TYR A 106 12.33 -7.21 19.35
C TYR A 106 12.22 -6.38 18.06
N THR A 107 13.31 -6.29 17.29
CA THR A 107 13.36 -5.55 16.01
C THR A 107 12.44 -6.14 14.93
N TYR A 108 12.24 -7.46 14.92
CA TYR A 108 11.33 -8.19 14.04
C TYR A 108 9.86 -7.86 14.37
N TYR A 109 9.55 -7.66 15.65
CA TYR A 109 8.24 -7.13 16.04
C TYR A 109 8.02 -5.70 15.51
N PHE A 110 9.05 -4.85 15.47
CA PHE A 110 8.95 -3.46 15.00
C PHE A 110 9.06 -3.27 13.48
N CYS A 111 9.55 -4.26 12.75
CA CYS A 111 9.71 -4.18 11.29
C CYS A 111 8.60 -4.89 10.52
N THR A 112 7.58 -5.43 11.20
CA THR A 112 6.46 -6.14 10.57
C THR A 112 5.18 -5.32 10.65
N ILE A 113 4.27 -5.53 9.69
CA ILE A 113 2.94 -4.96 9.82
C ILE A 113 2.20 -5.75 10.90
N GLN A 114 1.91 -5.07 12.01
CA GLN A 114 1.28 -5.69 13.17
C GLN A 114 -0.15 -6.17 12.84
N PRO A 115 -0.64 -7.24 13.49
CA PRO A 115 -2.03 -7.67 13.42
C PRO A 115 -3.03 -6.53 13.67
N ASN A 116 -4.11 -6.53 12.89
CA ASN A 116 -5.21 -5.57 13.01
C ASN A 116 -4.76 -4.10 12.87
N SER A 117 -3.75 -3.82 12.04
CA SER A 117 -3.28 -2.44 11.82
C SER A 117 -4.08 -1.74 10.74
N VAL A 118 -4.44 -0.49 11.00
CA VAL A 118 -4.87 0.45 9.96
C VAL A 118 -3.61 0.93 9.23
N LEU A 119 -3.68 0.99 7.90
CA LEU A 119 -2.58 1.46 7.07
C LEU A 119 -3.04 2.62 6.19
N ILE A 120 -2.13 3.54 5.92
CA ILE A 120 -2.34 4.63 4.98
C ILE A 120 -1.39 4.44 3.81
N PHE A 121 -1.90 4.60 2.59
CA PHE A 121 -1.11 4.59 1.37
C PHE A 121 -1.35 5.86 0.58
N GLU A 122 -0.28 6.54 0.22
CA GLU A 122 -0.34 7.62 -0.77
C GLU A 122 0.06 7.04 -2.12
N VAL A 123 -0.93 6.94 -3.02
CA VAL A 123 -0.81 6.28 -4.31
C VAL A 123 -0.94 7.31 -5.42
N GLU A 124 -0.05 7.25 -6.39
CA GLU A 124 -0.04 8.08 -7.60
C GLU A 124 -0.17 7.15 -8.81
N LEU A 125 -1.25 7.30 -9.59
CA LEU A 125 -1.54 6.45 -10.75
C LEU A 125 -0.82 6.95 -12.00
N LEU A 126 0.20 6.21 -12.44
CA LEU A 126 1.12 6.64 -13.50
C LEU A 126 0.73 6.13 -14.89
N LYS A 127 0.17 4.92 -14.95
CA LYS A 127 -0.15 4.24 -16.22
C LYS A 127 -1.33 3.29 -16.08
N ILE A 128 -2.09 3.15 -17.16
CA ILE A 128 -3.16 2.15 -17.34
C ILE A 128 -2.94 1.50 -18.72
N GLU A 129 -2.98 0.18 -18.78
CA GLU A 129 -2.87 -0.65 -19.99
C GLU A 129 -4.02 -1.66 -20.11
#